data_AF-A0A1F3L9N5-F1
#
_entry.id   AF-A0A1F3L9N5-F1
#
_cell.length_a   1.000
_cell.length_b   1.000
_cell.length_c   1.000
_cell.angle_alpha   90.00
_cell.angle_beta   90.00
_cell.angle_gamma   90.00
#
_symmetry.space_group_name_H-M   'P 1'
#
loop_
_entity.id
_entity.type
_entity.pdbx_description
1 polymer ?
#
loop_
_entity_poly.entity_id
_entity_poly.type
_entity_poly.pdbx_seq_one_letter_code
_entity_poly.pdbx_strand_id
1 'polypeptide(L)'
;MSDKILCKVRKVAERIVDINQPYYSSDLLQLIPEELLEFSLTDNNLYEAEVLIDKIRFQKETELMKMLGIPAGMELPPKVAEMLNHLINYKEKTEALPPEQQQKVREIKFLFNVAATVIHQ
;
A
#
# COMPACT_ATOMS: atom_id res chain seq x y z
N MET A 1 28.17 -4.49 15.53
CA MET A 1 27.02 -4.41 16.45
C MET A 1 25.89 -5.19 15.78
N SER A 2 25.17 -6.04 16.52
CA SER A 2 23.98 -6.70 15.95
C SER A 2 22.88 -5.65 15.88
N ASP A 3 22.30 -5.46 14.71
CA ASP A 3 21.17 -4.55 14.55
C ASP A 3 20.01 -5.02 15.44
N LYS A 4 19.47 -4.11 16.24
CA LYS A 4 18.32 -4.40 17.09
C LYS A 4 17.11 -4.59 16.20
N ILE A 5 16.46 -5.74 16.33
CA ILE A 5 15.20 -6.01 15.62
C ILE A 5 14.09 -5.16 16.27
N LEU A 6 13.41 -4.36 15.46
CA LEU A 6 12.25 -3.55 15.86
C LEU A 6 10.99 -4.42 15.84
N CYS A 7 10.66 -4.97 14.67
CA CYS A 7 9.59 -5.95 14.46
C CYS A 7 9.73 -6.65 13.10
N LYS A 8 8.73 -7.43 12.69
CA LYS A 8 8.60 -7.96 11.31
C LYS A 8 7.60 -7.12 10.53
N VAL A 9 7.74 -7.06 9.21
CA VAL A 9 6.75 -6.42 8.33
C VAL A 9 5.34 -6.97 8.55
N ARG A 10 5.19 -8.29 8.78
CA ARG A 10 3.92 -8.93 9.15
C ARG A 10 3.21 -8.22 10.31
N LYS A 11 3.93 -7.90 11.39
CA LYS A 11 3.33 -7.23 12.56
C LYS A 11 2.82 -5.84 12.22
N VAL A 12 3.51 -5.13 11.33
CA VAL A 12 3.08 -3.81 10.84
C VAL A 12 1.79 -3.96 10.02
N ALA A 13 1.77 -4.91 9.08
CA ALA A 13 0.65 -5.17 8.21
C ALA A 13 -0.62 -5.61 8.99
N GLU A 14 -0.47 -6.54 9.93
CA GLU A 14 -1.54 -6.99 10.83
C GLU A 14 -2.09 -5.84 11.66
N ARG A 15 -1.21 -5.02 12.27
CA ARG A 15 -1.63 -3.84 13.03
C ARG A 15 -2.44 -2.86 12.17
N ILE A 16 -2.06 -2.65 10.90
CA ILE A 16 -2.82 -1.81 9.98
C ILE A 16 -4.21 -2.40 9.69
N VAL A 17 -4.34 -3.71 9.52
CA VAL A 17 -5.66 -4.36 9.37
C VAL A 17 -6.50 -4.14 10.62
N ASP A 18 -5.94 -4.42 11.80
CA ASP A 18 -6.65 -4.36 13.08
C ASP A 18 -7.19 -2.96 13.39
N ILE A 19 -6.38 -1.91 13.21
CA ILE A 19 -6.82 -0.53 13.52
C ILE A 19 -7.82 0.02 12.50
N ASN A 20 -7.96 -0.61 11.32
CA ASN A 20 -8.86 -0.16 10.25
C ASN A 20 -10.05 -1.11 10.06
N GLN A 21 -10.35 -2.01 11.01
CA GLN A 21 -11.62 -2.75 10.95
C GLN A 21 -12.82 -1.78 11.04
N PRO A 22 -13.91 -1.98 10.26
CA PRO A 22 -14.19 -3.11 9.35
C PRO A 22 -13.74 -2.91 7.90
N TYR A 23 -12.98 -1.85 7.60
CA TYR A 23 -12.62 -1.45 6.23
C TYR A 23 -11.56 -2.35 5.60
N TYR A 24 -10.66 -2.92 6.41
CA TYR A 24 -9.65 -3.89 5.98
C TYR A 24 -9.95 -5.29 6.49
N SER A 25 -9.89 -6.25 5.57
CA SER A 25 -9.95 -7.68 5.85
C SER A 25 -8.54 -8.30 5.80
N SER A 26 -8.38 -9.45 6.46
CA SER A 26 -7.08 -10.11 6.64
C SER A 26 -6.47 -10.68 5.34
N ASP A 27 -7.30 -10.89 4.32
CA ASP A 27 -6.87 -11.26 2.96
C ASP A 27 -5.96 -10.22 2.31
N LEU A 28 -6.01 -8.95 2.73
CA LEU A 28 -5.07 -7.91 2.27
C LEU A 28 -3.61 -8.24 2.58
N LEU A 29 -3.32 -9.06 3.59
CA LEU A 29 -1.97 -9.53 3.88
C LEU A 29 -1.37 -10.31 2.69
N GLN A 30 -2.20 -10.98 1.89
CA GLN A 30 -1.77 -11.75 0.71
C GLN A 30 -1.23 -10.87 -0.41
N LEU A 31 -1.41 -9.55 -0.34
CA LEU A 31 -0.81 -8.60 -1.29
C LEU A 31 0.70 -8.49 -1.11
N ILE A 32 1.20 -8.77 0.09
CA ILE A 32 2.62 -8.68 0.42
C ILE A 32 3.21 -10.10 0.32
N PRO A 33 4.28 -10.30 -0.48
CA PRO A 33 4.96 -11.59 -0.56
C PRO A 33 5.38 -12.10 0.82
N GLU A 34 5.27 -13.41 1.04
CA GLU A 34 5.59 -14.04 2.33
C GLU A 34 7.03 -13.76 2.78
N GLU A 35 7.98 -13.75 1.84
CA GLU A 35 9.38 -13.39 2.12
C GLU A 35 9.52 -11.98 2.69
N LEU A 36 8.71 -11.03 2.19
CA LEU A 36 8.70 -9.65 2.67
C LEU A 36 7.94 -9.53 3.99
N LEU A 37 6.88 -10.31 4.22
CA LEU A 37 6.18 -10.37 5.51
C LEU A 37 7.09 -10.85 6.64
N GLU A 38 7.95 -11.84 6.35
CA GLU A 38 8.92 -12.39 7.30
C GLU A 38 10.19 -11.53 7.45
N PHE A 39 10.33 -10.47 6.66
CA PHE A 39 11.44 -9.53 6.73
C PHE A 39 11.49 -8.84 8.10
N SER A 40 12.67 -8.88 8.74
CA SER A 40 12.90 -8.29 10.06
C SER A 40 13.39 -6.86 9.93
N LEU A 41 12.62 -5.93 10.46
CA LEU A 41 12.89 -4.50 10.45
C LEU A 41 13.93 -4.13 11.50
N THR A 42 14.89 -3.33 11.07
CA THR A 42 15.94 -2.70 11.87
C THR A 42 16.07 -1.25 11.44
N ASP A 43 16.72 -0.41 12.26
CA ASP A 43 16.94 1.00 11.93
C ASP A 43 17.66 1.20 10.58
N ASN A 44 18.46 0.21 10.14
CA ASN A 44 19.26 0.29 8.92
C ASN A 44 18.50 -0.11 7.65
N ASN A 45 17.37 -0.81 7.77
CA ASN A 45 16.68 -1.40 6.61
C ASN A 45 15.22 -0.91 6.44
N LEU A 46 14.76 0.07 7.24
CA LEU A 46 13.41 0.62 7.13
C LEU A 46 13.11 1.16 5.73
N TYR A 47 14.04 1.95 5.16
CA TYR A 47 13.91 2.48 3.80
C TYR A 47 13.87 1.38 2.73
N GLU A 48 14.66 0.33 2.89
CA GLU A 48 14.65 -0.79 1.94
C GLU A 48 13.31 -1.52 1.97
N ALA A 49 12.80 -1.84 3.17
CA ALA A 49 11.52 -2.49 3.34
C ALA A 49 10.36 -1.63 2.81
N GLU A 50 10.38 -0.33 3.07
CA GLU A 50 9.41 0.64 2.54
C GLU A 50 9.40 0.63 1.00
N VAL A 51 10.57 0.74 0.35
CA VAL A 51 10.69 0.70 -1.11
C VAL A 51 10.17 -0.61 -1.70
N LEU A 52 10.40 -1.74 -1.03
CA LEU A 52 9.89 -3.05 -1.49
C LEU A 52 8.36 -3.11 -1.44
N ILE A 53 7.74 -2.55 -0.40
CA ILE A 53 6.27 -2.45 -0.29
C ILE A 53 5.73 -1.48 -1.35
N ASP A 54 6.40 -0.34 -1.55
CA ASP A 54 6.00 0.68 -2.52
C ASP A 54 6.05 0.17 -3.97
N LYS A 55 7.00 -0.71 -4.31
CA LYS A 55 7.00 -1.39 -5.62
C LYS A 55 5.72 -2.18 -5.87
N ILE A 56 5.19 -2.85 -4.85
CA ILE A 56 3.90 -3.57 -4.94
C ILE A 56 2.77 -2.56 -5.09
N ARG A 57 2.78 -1.48 -4.29
CA ARG A 57 1.79 -0.39 -4.38
C ARG A 57 1.73 0.18 -5.80
N PHE A 58 2.87 0.50 -6.41
CA PHE A 58 2.95 1.05 -7.76
C PHE A 58 2.43 0.10 -8.84
N GLN A 59 2.62 -1.22 -8.67
CA GLN A 59 1.99 -2.21 -9.56
C GLN A 59 0.46 -2.12 -9.47
N LYS A 60 -0.08 -2.02 -8.25
CA LYS A 60 -1.53 -1.87 -8.02
C LYS A 60 -2.08 -0.56 -8.56
N GLU A 61 -1.36 0.55 -8.40
CA GLU A 61 -1.69 1.85 -9.01
C GLU A 61 -1.71 1.75 -10.54
N THR A 62 -0.75 1.05 -11.13
CA THR A 62 -0.71 0.82 -12.59
C THR A 62 -1.90 0.01 -13.08
N GLU A 63 -2.32 -1.00 -12.33
CA GLU A 63 -3.54 -1.76 -12.63
C GLU A 63 -4.80 -0.88 -12.52
N LEU A 64 -4.91 -0.04 -11.47
CA LEU A 64 -6.01 0.92 -11.34
C LEU A 64 -6.05 1.93 -12.49
N MET A 65 -4.90 2.47 -12.87
CA MET A 65 -4.80 3.40 -14.00
C MET A 65 -5.33 2.79 -15.30
N LYS A 66 -4.99 1.51 -15.56
CA LYS A 66 -5.53 0.77 -16.72
C LYS A 66 -7.05 0.62 -16.63
N MET A 67 -7.59 0.29 -15.45
CA MET A 67 -9.05 0.19 -15.23
C MET A 67 -9.77 1.52 -15.45
N LEU A 68 -9.11 2.64 -15.18
CA LEU A 68 -9.62 4.00 -15.39
C LEU A 68 -9.39 4.51 -16.82
N GLY A 69 -8.81 3.71 -17.71
CA GLY A 69 -8.51 4.10 -19.09
C GLY A 69 -7.36 5.11 -19.24
N ILE A 70 -6.50 5.22 -18.23
CA ILE A 70 -5.33 6.10 -18.26
C ILE A 70 -4.19 5.37 -18.99
N PRO A 71 -3.64 5.93 -20.09
CA PRO A 71 -2.58 5.30 -20.85
C PRO A 71 -1.29 5.20 -20.04
N ALA A 72 -0.64 4.04 -20.09
CA ALA A 72 0.65 3.80 -19.44
C ALA A 72 1.80 4.45 -20.22
N GLY A 73 2.81 4.98 -19.52
CA GLY A 73 4.08 5.38 -20.14
C GLY A 73 4.29 6.87 -20.39
N MET A 74 3.45 7.75 -19.84
CA MET A 74 3.79 9.18 -19.69
C MET A 74 4.04 9.50 -18.22
N GLU A 75 4.87 10.52 -17.94
CA GLU A 75 4.83 11.18 -16.63
C GLU A 75 3.36 11.41 -16.27
N LEU A 76 2.93 10.85 -15.14
CA LEU A 76 1.60 11.02 -14.61
C LEU A 76 1.31 12.51 -14.56
N PRO A 77 0.39 13.05 -15.38
CA PRO A 77 0.10 14.46 -15.34
C PRO A 77 -0.26 14.83 -13.90
N PRO A 78 0.17 15.98 -13.34
CA PRO A 78 -0.08 16.32 -11.95
C PRO A 78 -1.54 16.16 -11.52
N LYS A 79 -2.47 16.46 -12.44
CA LYS A 79 -3.92 16.25 -12.27
C LYS A 79 -4.33 14.79 -12.07
N VAL A 80 -3.67 13.85 -12.73
CA VAL A 80 -3.95 12.40 -12.59
C VAL A 80 -3.35 11.88 -11.29
N ALA A 81 -2.16 12.35 -10.91
CA ALA A 81 -1.57 12.04 -9.61
C ALA A 81 -2.44 12.57 -8.46
N GLU A 82 -2.93 13.81 -8.57
CA GLU A 82 -3.87 14.42 -7.64
C GLU A 82 -5.19 13.65 -7.59
N MET A 83 -5.75 13.26 -8.73
CA MET A 83 -6.96 12.44 -8.79
C MET A 83 -6.77 11.08 -8.08
N LEU A 84 -5.67 10.37 -8.35
CA LEU A 84 -5.35 9.10 -7.68
C LEU A 84 -5.21 9.30 -6.17
N ASN A 85 -4.52 10.35 -5.75
CA ASN A 85 -4.39 10.72 -4.34
C ASN A 85 -5.75 11.01 -3.69
N HIS A 86 -6.66 11.66 -4.42
CA HIS A 86 -8.03 11.89 -3.96
C HIS A 86 -8.85 10.60 -3.86
N LEU A 87 -8.74 9.70 -4.84
CA LEU A 87 -9.43 8.40 -4.80
C LEU A 87 -8.96 7.54 -3.62
N ILE A 88 -7.65 7.56 -3.33
CA ILE A 88 -7.01 6.79 -2.27
C ILE A 88 -7.35 7.32 -0.87
N ASN A 89 -7.50 8.64 -0.70
CA ASN A 89 -7.67 9.25 0.62
C ASN A 89 -9.09 9.68 0.98
N TYR A 90 -10.02 9.77 0.01
CA TYR A 90 -11.37 10.28 0.26
C TYR A 90 -12.43 9.20 -0.01
N LYS A 91 -13.01 8.67 1.07
CA LYS A 91 -14.00 7.58 1.05
C LYS A 91 -15.15 7.81 0.07
N GLU A 92 -15.73 9.01 0.04
CA GLU A 92 -16.86 9.37 -0.82
C GLU A 92 -16.52 9.23 -2.32
N LYS A 93 -15.26 9.47 -2.69
CA LYS A 93 -14.78 9.32 -4.06
C LYS A 93 -14.54 7.86 -4.41
N THR A 94 -14.11 7.06 -3.44
CA THR A 94 -13.98 5.61 -3.60
C THR A 94 -15.35 4.95 -3.80
N GLU A 95 -16.35 5.26 -2.98
CA GLU A 95 -17.68 4.62 -3.02
C GLU A 95 -18.44 4.82 -4.34
N ALA A 96 -18.11 5.87 -5.10
CA ALA A 96 -18.66 6.13 -6.42
C ALA A 96 -18.08 5.24 -7.53
N LEU A 97 -17.00 4.49 -7.27
CA LEU A 97 -16.36 3.62 -8.26
C LEU A 97 -17.04 2.24 -8.33
N PRO A 98 -16.91 1.51 -9.46
CA PRO A 98 -17.27 0.10 -9.53
C PRO A 98 -16.56 -0.75 -8.45
N PRO A 99 -17.16 -1.83 -7.95
CA PRO A 99 -16.62 -2.62 -6.82
C PRO A 99 -15.16 -3.08 -7.01
N GLU A 100 -14.78 -3.46 -8.22
CA GLU A 100 -13.41 -3.88 -8.55
C GLU A 100 -12.40 -2.73 -8.39
N GLN A 101 -12.76 -1.52 -8.82
CA GLN A 101 -11.93 -0.32 -8.65
C GLN A 101 -11.88 0.10 -7.18
N GLN A 102 -12.98 -0.01 -6.44
CA GLN A 102 -12.99 0.21 -4.98
C GLN A 102 -12.03 -0.73 -4.27
N GLN A 103 -12.06 -2.01 -4.63
CA GLN A 103 -11.12 -3.00 -4.09
C GLN A 103 -9.69 -2.58 -4.38
N LYS A 104 -9.41 -2.14 -5.61
CA LYS A 104 -8.06 -1.71 -5.98
C LYS A 104 -7.56 -0.52 -5.18
N VAL A 105 -8.43 0.47 -4.96
CA VAL A 105 -8.14 1.61 -4.11
C VAL A 105 -7.85 1.18 -2.68
N ARG A 106 -8.60 0.20 -2.13
CA ARG A 106 -8.33 -0.39 -0.81
C ARG A 106 -6.97 -1.08 -0.74
N GLU A 107 -6.62 -1.89 -1.75
CA GLU A 107 -5.32 -2.55 -1.85
C GLU A 107 -4.18 -1.52 -1.81
N ILE A 108 -4.28 -0.46 -2.61
CA ILE A 108 -3.29 0.62 -2.69
C ILE A 108 -3.18 1.36 -1.36
N LYS A 109 -4.31 1.74 -0.75
CA LYS A 109 -4.31 2.47 0.53
C LYS A 109 -3.73 1.62 1.66
N PHE A 110 -4.01 0.31 1.67
CA PHE A 110 -3.41 -0.62 2.61
C PHE A 110 -1.89 -0.64 2.47
N LEU A 111 -1.38 -0.88 1.26
CA LEU A 111 0.08 -0.93 1.00
C LEU A 111 0.77 0.40 1.35
N PHE A 112 0.14 1.54 1.02
CA PHE A 112 0.61 2.87 1.42
C PHE A 112 0.73 3.01 2.94
N ASN A 113 -0.29 2.60 3.69
CA ASN A 113 -0.27 2.69 5.14
C ASN A 113 0.78 1.76 5.77
N VAL A 114 1.01 0.57 5.20
CA VAL A 114 2.07 -0.34 5.65
C VAL A 114 3.43 0.28 5.40
N ALA A 115 3.72 0.74 4.17
CA ALA A 115 4.97 1.41 3.82
C ALA A 115 5.27 2.63 4.74
N ALA A 116 4.27 3.50 4.91
CA ALA A 116 4.36 4.64 5.81
C ALA A 116 4.61 4.19 7.26
N THR A 117 4.00 3.10 7.73
CA THR A 117 4.21 2.65 9.11
C THR A 117 5.54 1.94 9.30
N VAL A 118 6.10 1.33 8.26
CA VAL A 118 7.45 0.74 8.26
C VAL A 118 8.50 1.84 8.48
N ILE A 119 8.43 2.94 7.74
CA ILE A 119 9.45 4.01 7.86
C ILE A 119 9.38 4.79 9.18
N HIS A 120 8.26 4.72 9.90
CA HIS A 120 8.05 5.37 11.20
C HIS A 120 8.10 4.39 12.40
N GLN A 121 8.65 3.17 12.23
CA GLN A 121 8.95 2.27 13.35
C GLN A 121 10.02 2.88 14.27
#